data_AF-A0A1F4FLW3-F1
#
_entry.id   AF-A0A1F4FLW3-F1
#
_cell.length_a   1.000
_cell.length_b   1.000
_cell.length_c   1.000
_cell.angle_alpha   90.00
_cell.angle_beta   90.00
_cell.angle_gamma   90.00
#
_symmetry.space_group_name_H-M   'P 1'
#
loop_
_entity.id
_entity.type
_entity.pdbx_description
1 polymer ?
#
loop_
_entity_poly.entity_id
_entity_poly.type
_entity_poly.pdbx_seq_one_letter_code
_entity_poly.pdbx_strand_id
1 'polypeptide(L)'
;MNTRLIALIAAALAAAPAAAAPRIESVSVKPNPAPFEAGRTSDVVISVTIDRPTPLDISCEALIDPGDGGRTLSMSWDLGDRRTKTTRYEYKKPGSYRLKVSGTGKDACTGARDITVTVGAPAAPAAAKAAKTAKAPSCPSGWTLVEGSVKGARYTCRARQPAQALRCAEGTSYFSERGEIGCR
;
A
#
# COMPACT_ATOMS: atom_id res chain seq x y z
N MET A 1 23.23 -74.53 -7.12
CA MET A 1 24.17 -73.39 -7.17
C MET A 1 24.07 -72.77 -8.56
N ASN A 2 23.37 -71.65 -8.70
CA ASN A 2 23.58 -70.59 -9.70
C ASN A 2 22.44 -69.57 -9.63
N THR A 3 22.67 -68.61 -8.75
CA THR A 3 21.85 -67.42 -8.47
C THR A 3 21.92 -66.47 -9.67
N ARG A 4 20.81 -66.24 -10.38
CA ARG A 4 20.74 -65.14 -11.37
C ARG A 4 20.28 -63.87 -10.65
N LEU A 5 21.24 -62.96 -10.46
CA LEU A 5 21.07 -61.63 -9.88
C LEU A 5 20.00 -60.81 -10.65
N ILE A 6 19.03 -60.30 -9.91
CA ILE A 6 18.08 -59.26 -10.35
C ILE A 6 18.80 -57.91 -10.20
N ALA A 7 19.10 -57.23 -11.31
CA ALA A 7 19.63 -55.88 -11.30
C ALA A 7 18.47 -54.87 -11.24
N LEU A 8 18.15 -54.40 -10.03
CA LEU A 8 17.28 -53.24 -9.81
C LEU A 8 18.07 -51.96 -10.11
N ILE A 9 17.81 -51.34 -11.26
CA ILE A 9 18.34 -50.01 -11.60
C ILE A 9 17.54 -48.99 -10.80
N ALA A 10 18.10 -48.53 -9.67
CA ALA A 10 17.60 -47.39 -8.94
C ALA A 10 17.86 -46.11 -9.76
N ALA A 11 16.83 -45.61 -10.43
CA ALA A 11 16.85 -44.28 -11.03
C ALA A 11 16.87 -43.24 -9.90
N ALA A 12 18.06 -42.74 -9.55
CA ALA A 12 18.19 -41.58 -8.70
C ALA A 12 17.61 -40.36 -9.45
N LEU A 13 16.44 -39.88 -9.02
CA LEU A 13 15.98 -38.54 -9.37
C LEU A 13 16.99 -37.55 -8.77
N ALA A 14 17.93 -37.08 -9.59
CA ALA A 14 18.73 -35.91 -9.25
C ALA A 14 17.77 -34.72 -9.15
N ALA A 15 17.48 -34.27 -7.93
CA ALA A 15 16.91 -32.95 -7.72
C ALA A 15 17.95 -31.94 -8.26
N ALA A 16 17.64 -31.33 -9.40
CA ALA A 16 18.46 -30.25 -9.94
C ALA A 16 18.60 -29.16 -8.88
N PRO A 17 19.81 -28.61 -8.64
CA PRO A 17 19.94 -27.48 -7.72
C PRO A 17 19.09 -26.36 -8.29
N ALA A 18 18.18 -25.81 -7.47
CA ALA A 18 17.45 -24.61 -7.81
C ALA A 18 18.51 -23.53 -8.15
N ALA A 19 18.64 -23.22 -9.43
CA ALA A 19 19.66 -22.31 -9.92
C ALA A 19 19.54 -20.98 -9.16
N ALA A 20 20.64 -20.58 -8.54
CA ALA A 20 20.73 -19.37 -7.72
C ALA A 20 20.80 -18.14 -8.64
N ALA A 21 19.73 -17.89 -9.39
CA ALA A 21 19.59 -16.74 -10.28
C ALA A 21 19.17 -15.49 -9.49
N PRO A 22 19.40 -14.27 -10.02
CA PRO A 22 18.80 -13.06 -9.47
C PRO A 22 17.29 -13.21 -9.36
N ARG A 23 16.71 -12.55 -8.38
CA ARG A 23 15.25 -12.53 -8.23
C ARG A 23 14.72 -11.18 -7.81
N ILE A 24 13.48 -10.91 -8.17
CA ILE A 24 12.75 -9.76 -7.63
C ILE A 24 12.50 -10.02 -6.15
N GLU A 25 13.13 -9.21 -5.30
CA GLU A 25 12.98 -9.29 -3.85
C GLU A 25 11.73 -8.52 -3.42
N SER A 26 11.67 -7.24 -3.77
CA SER A 26 10.57 -6.35 -3.38
C SER A 26 10.23 -5.31 -4.44
N VAL A 27 8.97 -4.86 -4.40
CA VAL A 27 8.44 -3.78 -5.24
C VAL A 27 7.66 -2.83 -4.34
N SER A 28 7.88 -1.53 -4.48
CA SER A 28 7.11 -0.50 -3.79
C SER A 28 6.77 0.64 -4.73
N VAL A 29 5.65 1.32 -4.47
CA VAL A 29 5.15 2.43 -5.28
C VAL A 29 4.79 3.58 -4.36
N LYS A 30 5.27 4.78 -4.67
CA LYS A 30 4.99 6.00 -3.90
C LYS A 30 4.45 7.11 -4.81
N PRO A 31 3.42 7.87 -4.40
CA PRO A 31 3.00 9.08 -5.10
C PRO A 31 4.14 10.11 -5.24
N ASN A 32 4.12 10.89 -6.31
CA ASN A 32 5.01 12.02 -6.50
C ASN A 32 4.27 13.24 -7.13
N PRO A 33 4.16 14.38 -6.43
CA PRO A 33 4.58 14.64 -5.04
C PRO A 33 3.79 13.81 -4.01
N ALA A 34 4.43 13.54 -2.87
CA ALA A 34 3.81 12.88 -1.72
C ALA A 34 3.33 13.94 -0.70
N PRO A 35 2.17 13.75 -0.04
CA PRO A 35 1.12 12.74 -0.29
C PRO A 35 0.29 13.08 -1.55
N PHE A 36 -0.63 12.19 -1.96
CA PHE A 36 -1.59 12.47 -3.03
C PHE A 36 -2.46 13.69 -2.68
N GLU A 37 -2.00 14.89 -3.01
CA GLU A 37 -2.72 16.15 -2.79
C GLU A 37 -4.03 16.14 -3.57
N ALA A 38 -5.15 16.07 -2.86
CA ALA A 38 -6.51 16.33 -3.37
C ALA A 38 -6.85 15.73 -4.76
N GLY A 39 -6.40 14.50 -5.05
CA GLY A 39 -6.70 13.82 -6.32
C GLY A 39 -5.95 14.34 -7.55
N ARG A 40 -4.81 15.03 -7.38
CA ARG A 40 -4.06 15.65 -8.49
C ARG A 40 -2.81 14.92 -8.97
N THR A 41 -2.35 13.86 -8.31
CA THR A 41 -1.10 13.21 -8.73
C THR A 41 -1.36 11.86 -9.39
N SER A 42 -1.23 11.86 -10.72
CA SER A 42 -1.16 10.69 -11.61
C SER A 42 0.24 10.06 -11.61
N ASP A 43 1.24 10.80 -11.15
CA ASP A 43 2.65 10.40 -11.16
C ASP A 43 3.03 9.60 -9.91
N VAL A 44 3.68 8.47 -10.14
CA VAL A 44 4.17 7.56 -9.11
C VAL A 44 5.64 7.22 -9.35
N VAL A 45 6.37 7.02 -8.27
CA VAL A 45 7.74 6.48 -8.26
C VAL A 45 7.65 4.99 -7.91
N ILE A 46 8.01 4.14 -8.86
CA ILE A 46 8.10 2.70 -8.71
C ILE A 46 9.54 2.36 -8.32
N SER A 47 9.72 1.66 -7.21
CA SER A 47 11.02 1.17 -6.73
C SER A 47 11.01 -0.35 -6.76
N VAL A 48 12.01 -0.95 -7.39
CA VAL A 48 12.18 -2.41 -7.41
C VAL A 48 13.56 -2.74 -6.86
N THR A 49 13.60 -3.74 -5.99
CA THR A 49 14.82 -4.28 -5.39
C THR A 49 15.00 -5.72 -5.82
N ILE A 50 16.22 -6.06 -6.25
CA ILE A 50 16.61 -7.42 -6.58
C ILE A 50 17.52 -8.02 -5.51
N ASP A 51 17.40 -9.33 -5.33
CA ASP A 51 18.35 -10.13 -4.56
C ASP A 51 19.25 -10.89 -5.55
N ARG A 52 20.55 -10.96 -5.21
CA ARG A 52 21.58 -11.66 -5.97
C ARG A 52 22.25 -12.66 -5.04
N PRO A 53 21.84 -13.94 -5.07
CA PRO A 53 22.35 -14.94 -4.16
C PRO A 53 23.79 -15.34 -4.47
N THR A 54 24.30 -15.11 -5.70
CA THR A 54 25.67 -15.43 -6.07
C THR A 54 26.45 -14.24 -6.64
N PRO A 55 27.80 -14.24 -6.54
CA PRO A 55 28.64 -13.24 -7.19
C PRO A 55 28.65 -13.32 -8.73
N LEU A 56 28.18 -14.42 -9.31
CA LEU A 56 28.17 -14.69 -10.76
C LEU A 56 26.87 -14.24 -11.45
N ASP A 57 25.94 -13.68 -10.68
CA ASP A 57 24.67 -13.13 -11.13
C ASP A 57 24.88 -11.73 -11.74
N ILE A 58 25.23 -11.72 -13.04
CA ILE A 58 25.71 -10.52 -13.73
C ILE A 58 24.57 -9.64 -14.24
N SER A 59 23.48 -10.22 -14.77
CA SER A 59 22.37 -9.46 -15.34
C SER A 59 20.99 -9.93 -14.82
N CYS A 60 20.10 -8.98 -14.55
CA CYS A 60 18.67 -9.23 -14.31
C CYS A 60 17.87 -8.20 -15.10
N GLU A 61 16.84 -8.64 -15.80
CA GLU A 61 15.87 -7.75 -16.45
C GLU A 61 14.46 -8.03 -15.91
N ALA A 62 13.78 -6.97 -15.46
CA ALA A 62 12.40 -7.01 -15.02
C ALA A 62 11.52 -6.16 -15.95
N LEU A 63 10.36 -6.71 -16.29
CA LEU A 63 9.29 -5.98 -16.99
C LEU A 63 8.29 -5.46 -15.97
N ILE A 64 7.88 -4.21 -16.12
CA ILE A 64 6.90 -3.54 -15.26
C ILE A 64 5.66 -3.24 -16.12
N ASP A 65 4.58 -3.96 -15.87
CA ASP A 65 3.25 -3.70 -16.41
C ASP A 65 2.46 -2.82 -15.42
N PRO A 66 2.16 -1.55 -15.75
CA PRO A 66 1.44 -0.66 -14.85
C PRO A 66 -0.03 -1.06 -14.61
N GLY A 67 -0.60 -1.94 -15.43
CA GLY A 67 -1.95 -2.46 -15.28
C GLY A 67 -3.07 -1.56 -15.78
N ASP A 68 -2.75 -0.44 -16.43
CA ASP A 68 -3.68 0.51 -17.07
C ASP A 68 -3.81 0.30 -18.59
N GLY A 69 -3.15 -0.72 -19.13
CA GLY A 69 -3.03 -0.96 -20.57
C GLY A 69 -2.05 -0.01 -21.28
N GLY A 70 -1.26 0.74 -20.51
CA GLY A 70 -0.18 1.58 -21.01
C GLY A 70 1.07 0.79 -21.42
N ARG A 71 2.16 1.52 -21.63
CA ARG A 71 3.45 0.93 -22.01
C ARG A 71 4.02 0.10 -20.86
N THR A 72 4.48 -1.11 -21.15
CA THR A 72 5.35 -1.87 -20.26
C THR A 72 6.73 -1.20 -20.20
N LEU A 73 7.28 -1.03 -19.01
CA LEU A 73 8.65 -0.53 -18.81
C LEU A 73 9.59 -1.72 -18.65
N SER A 74 10.83 -1.60 -19.10
CA SER A 74 11.89 -2.56 -18.76
C SER A 74 12.90 -1.91 -17.81
N MET A 75 13.39 -2.69 -16.85
CA MET A 75 14.43 -2.29 -15.92
C MET A 75 15.47 -3.40 -15.80
N SER A 76 16.70 -3.09 -16.22
CA SER A 76 17.84 -4.01 -16.17
C SER A 76 18.79 -3.63 -15.04
N TRP A 77 19.48 -4.61 -14.49
CA TRP A 77 20.58 -4.48 -13.54
C TRP A 77 21.79 -5.21 -14.09
N ASP A 78 22.94 -4.54 -14.09
CA ASP A 78 24.24 -5.11 -14.44
C ASP A 78 25.16 -5.21 -13.21
N LEU A 79 26.34 -5.78 -13.41
CA LEU A 79 27.36 -5.85 -12.36
C LEU A 79 27.80 -4.45 -11.94
N GLY A 80 27.80 -4.20 -10.62
CA GLY A 80 28.09 -2.89 -10.03
C GLY A 80 26.86 -2.00 -9.81
N ASP A 81 25.70 -2.34 -10.37
CA ASP A 81 24.48 -1.59 -10.10
C ASP A 81 23.99 -1.74 -8.66
N ARG A 82 23.34 -0.67 -8.18
CA ARG A 82 22.57 -0.72 -6.93
C ARG A 82 21.45 -1.74 -7.09
N ARG A 83 21.26 -2.58 -6.05
CA ARG A 83 20.17 -3.57 -6.00
C ARG A 83 18.79 -2.94 -6.15
N THR A 84 18.61 -1.71 -5.68
CA THR A 84 17.36 -0.95 -5.82
C THR A 84 17.49 0.08 -6.94
N LYS A 85 16.54 0.05 -7.88
CA LYS A 85 16.36 1.07 -8.91
C LYS A 85 14.95 1.65 -8.85
N THR A 86 14.80 2.87 -9.35
CA THR A 86 13.52 3.60 -9.34
C THR A 86 13.20 4.18 -10.71
N THR A 87 11.91 4.16 -11.08
CA THR A 87 11.40 4.81 -12.30
C THR A 87 10.10 5.55 -12.01
N ARG A 88 9.75 6.52 -12.84
CA ARG A 88 8.48 7.26 -12.76
C ARG A 88 7.48 6.73 -13.76
N TYR A 89 6.21 6.70 -13.37
CA TYR A 89 5.10 6.37 -14.25
C TYR A 89 3.91 7.29 -13.98
N GLU A 90 3.27 7.76 -15.04
CA GLU A 90 2.11 8.62 -14.95
C GLU A 90 0.86 7.88 -15.44
N TYR A 91 -0.12 7.71 -14.54
CA TYR A 91 -1.42 7.14 -14.85
C TYR A 91 -2.36 8.19 -15.42
N LYS A 92 -2.78 8.01 -16.68
CA LYS A 92 -3.64 8.99 -17.37
C LYS A 92 -5.03 9.13 -16.79
N LYS A 93 -5.50 8.09 -16.08
CA LYS A 93 -6.85 8.04 -15.52
C LYS A 93 -6.79 7.76 -14.03
N PRO A 94 -7.73 8.33 -13.27
CA PRO A 94 -7.96 7.94 -11.89
C PRO A 94 -8.45 6.49 -11.82
N GLY A 95 -7.98 5.71 -10.85
CA GLY A 95 -8.37 4.31 -10.74
C GLY A 95 -7.50 3.46 -9.83
N SER A 96 -7.92 2.21 -9.66
CA SER A 96 -7.14 1.17 -9.01
C SER A 96 -6.52 0.28 -10.08
N TYR A 97 -5.20 0.21 -10.10
CA TYR A 97 -4.42 -0.53 -11.08
C TYR A 97 -3.63 -1.65 -10.41
N ARG A 98 -3.56 -2.81 -11.06
CA ARG A 98 -2.71 -3.93 -10.59
C ARG A 98 -1.39 -3.86 -11.34
N LEU A 99 -0.41 -3.18 -10.74
CA LEU A 99 0.94 -3.11 -11.28
C LEU A 99 1.63 -4.46 -11.05
N LYS A 100 2.21 -5.03 -12.11
CA LYS A 100 2.96 -6.30 -12.06
C LYS A 100 4.40 -6.06 -12.46
N VAL A 101 5.32 -6.68 -11.74
CA VAL A 101 6.73 -6.74 -12.07
C VAL A 101 7.13 -8.19 -12.24
N SER A 102 7.67 -8.56 -13.39
CA SER A 102 8.06 -9.94 -13.69
C SER A 102 9.48 -10.01 -14.25
N GLY A 103 10.25 -10.99 -13.77
CA GLY A 103 11.52 -11.37 -14.37
C GLY A 103 11.25 -12.25 -15.60
N THR A 104 10.83 -11.62 -16.68
CA THR A 104 10.58 -12.28 -17.97
C THR A 104 11.28 -11.55 -19.12
N GLY A 105 12.31 -10.76 -18.79
CA GLY A 105 13.17 -10.12 -19.78
C GLY A 105 14.08 -11.12 -20.50
N LYS A 106 15.01 -10.60 -21.30
CA LYS A 106 16.03 -11.39 -22.00
C LYS A 106 17.09 -11.94 -21.04
N ASP A 107 17.30 -11.26 -19.92
CA ASP A 107 18.27 -11.63 -18.88
C ASP A 107 17.67 -12.46 -17.74
N ALA A 108 18.53 -13.18 -17.02
CA ALA A 108 18.13 -14.05 -15.92
C ALA A 108 17.58 -13.23 -14.74
N CYS A 109 16.26 -13.19 -14.59
CA CYS A 109 15.64 -12.69 -13.37
C CYS A 109 14.42 -13.52 -13.04
N THR A 110 14.35 -14.03 -11.81
CA THR A 110 13.26 -14.92 -11.41
C THR A 110 12.25 -14.21 -10.52
N GLY A 111 11.03 -14.74 -10.53
CA GLY A 111 9.94 -14.28 -9.70
C GLY A 111 9.08 -13.20 -10.36
N ALA A 112 7.94 -12.98 -9.72
CA ALA A 112 7.01 -11.92 -10.04
C ALA A 112 6.45 -11.34 -8.75
N ARG A 113 6.06 -10.07 -8.80
CA ARG A 113 5.39 -9.36 -7.72
C ARG A 113 4.29 -8.50 -8.32
N ASP A 114 3.20 -8.36 -7.60
CA ASP A 114 2.14 -7.44 -7.93
C ASP A 114 1.78 -6.57 -6.74
N ILE A 115 1.39 -5.33 -7.05
CA ILE A 115 0.97 -4.35 -6.06
C ILE A 115 -0.23 -3.57 -6.60
N THR A 116 -1.19 -3.32 -5.72
CA THR A 116 -2.31 -2.45 -6.05
C THR A 116 -1.88 -1.00 -5.93
N VAL A 117 -1.96 -0.26 -7.04
CA VAL A 117 -1.70 1.17 -7.09
C VAL A 117 -3.03 1.90 -7.19
N THR A 118 -3.35 2.71 -6.19
CA THR A 118 -4.52 3.57 -6.21
C THR A 118 -4.09 4.97 -6.63
N VAL A 119 -4.49 5.37 -7.82
CA VAL A 119 -4.26 6.71 -8.38
C VAL A 119 -5.50 7.52 -8.11
N GLY A 120 -5.30 8.74 -7.59
CA GLY A 120 -6.35 9.61 -7.05
C GLY A 120 -7.66 9.46 -7.80
N ALA A 121 -8.69 8.95 -7.13
CA ALA A 121 -10.03 8.89 -7.70
C ALA A 121 -10.64 10.30 -7.76
N PRO A 122 -11.50 10.68 -8.73
CA PRO A 122 -12.63 11.50 -8.32
C PRO A 122 -13.34 10.68 -7.25
N ALA A 123 -13.74 11.27 -6.13
CA ALA A 123 -14.53 10.56 -5.13
C ALA A 123 -15.60 9.74 -5.85
N ALA A 124 -15.47 8.41 -5.88
CA ALA A 124 -16.47 7.58 -6.51
C ALA A 124 -17.78 7.86 -5.77
N PRO A 125 -18.93 8.02 -6.46
CA PRO A 125 -20.20 8.10 -5.79
C PRO A 125 -20.33 6.82 -4.97
N ALA A 126 -20.25 6.93 -3.64
CA ALA A 126 -20.58 5.84 -2.76
C ALA A 126 -21.92 5.28 -3.25
N ALA A 127 -21.92 3.98 -3.59
CA ALA A 127 -23.06 3.29 -4.14
C ALA A 127 -24.32 3.74 -3.40
N ALA A 128 -25.21 4.38 -4.15
CA ALA A 128 -26.50 4.86 -3.69
C ALA A 128 -27.38 3.65 -3.33
N LYS A 129 -27.19 3.13 -2.13
CA LYS A 129 -28.29 2.67 -1.26
C LYS A 129 -28.12 3.27 0.12
N ALA A 130 -27.86 4.57 0.17
CA ALA A 130 -28.36 5.38 1.27
C ALA A 130 -29.51 6.19 0.67
N ALA A 131 -30.73 5.84 1.09
CA ALA A 131 -31.88 6.70 0.90
C ALA A 131 -31.46 8.15 1.22
N LYS A 132 -31.84 9.10 0.35
CA LYS A 132 -31.73 10.53 0.63
C LYS A 132 -32.46 10.83 1.94
N THR A 133 -31.75 10.73 3.05
CA THR A 133 -32.08 11.36 4.31
C THR A 133 -30.94 12.33 4.51
N ALA A 134 -31.30 13.61 4.60
CA ALA A 134 -30.37 14.71 4.86
C ALA A 134 -29.31 14.26 5.87
N LYS A 135 -28.02 14.44 5.53
CA LYS A 135 -26.89 14.08 6.38
C LYS A 135 -27.21 14.49 7.81
N ALA A 136 -27.40 13.51 8.69
CA ALA A 136 -27.63 13.79 10.10
C ALA A 136 -26.48 14.68 10.60
N PRO A 137 -26.77 15.69 11.43
CA PRO A 137 -25.75 16.62 11.91
C PRO A 137 -24.65 15.84 12.66
N SER A 138 -23.40 16.01 12.21
CA SER A 138 -22.23 15.27 12.73
C SER A 138 -21.22 16.22 13.34
N CYS A 139 -20.80 15.98 14.58
CA CYS A 139 -19.77 16.75 15.28
C CYS A 139 -18.36 16.14 15.08
N PRO A 140 -17.29 16.95 15.12
CA PRO A 140 -15.90 16.45 15.05
C PRO A 140 -15.53 15.59 16.27
N SER A 141 -14.45 14.83 16.16
CA SER A 141 -13.92 14.00 17.24
C SER A 141 -13.73 14.81 18.53
N GLY A 142 -14.24 14.29 19.65
CA GLY A 142 -14.22 14.99 20.94
C GLY A 142 -15.41 15.94 21.19
N TRP A 143 -16.39 16.00 20.29
CA TRP A 143 -17.59 16.82 20.41
C TRP A 143 -18.86 15.97 20.29
N THR A 144 -19.95 16.43 20.90
CA THR A 144 -21.26 15.77 20.93
C THR A 144 -22.33 16.75 20.45
N LEU A 145 -23.28 16.28 19.65
CA LEU A 145 -24.39 17.08 19.17
C LEU A 145 -25.26 17.54 20.34
N VAL A 146 -25.61 18.83 20.39
CA VAL A 146 -26.57 19.33 21.37
C VAL A 146 -27.97 18.92 20.94
N GLU A 147 -28.66 18.13 21.76
CA GLU A 147 -30.04 17.71 21.52
C GLU A 147 -30.95 18.94 21.35
N GLY A 148 -31.82 18.92 20.34
CA GLY A 148 -32.68 20.06 20.02
C GLY A 148 -32.01 21.24 19.29
N SER A 149 -30.68 21.23 19.07
CA SER A 149 -30.00 22.30 18.31
C SER A 149 -30.22 22.24 16.79
N VAL A 150 -30.75 21.13 16.29
CA VAL A 150 -30.88 20.85 14.86
C VAL A 150 -32.04 21.65 14.26
N LYS A 151 -31.71 22.61 13.40
CA LYS A 151 -32.64 23.43 12.61
C LYS A 151 -32.23 23.40 11.14
N GLY A 152 -32.69 22.38 10.42
CA GLY A 152 -32.26 22.12 9.04
C GLY A 152 -30.76 21.86 8.99
N ALA A 153 -30.00 22.72 8.30
CA ALA A 153 -28.54 22.62 8.21
C ALA A 153 -27.78 23.23 9.42
N ARG A 154 -28.48 23.94 10.32
CA ARG A 154 -27.87 24.55 11.52
C ARG A 154 -27.94 23.58 12.69
N TYR A 155 -26.83 23.40 13.39
CA TYR A 155 -26.75 22.59 14.61
C TYR A 155 -25.57 23.06 15.47
N THR A 156 -25.59 22.69 16.75
CA THR A 156 -24.53 23.04 17.70
C THR A 156 -23.88 21.78 18.24
N CYS A 157 -22.56 21.82 18.34
CA CYS A 157 -21.77 20.77 18.98
C CYS A 157 -21.23 21.31 20.31
N ARG A 158 -21.27 20.49 21.37
CA ARG A 158 -20.62 20.77 22.66
C ARG A 158 -19.42 19.84 22.84
N ALA A 159 -18.38 20.31 23.50
CA ALA A 159 -17.24 19.45 23.83
C ALA A 159 -17.71 18.26 24.69
N ARG A 160 -17.18 17.07 24.40
CA ARG A 160 -17.47 15.85 25.16
C ARG A 160 -16.79 15.98 26.52
N GLN A 161 -17.58 15.88 27.59
CA GLN A 161 -17.00 15.83 28.92
C GLN A 161 -16.17 14.54 29.08
N PRO A 162 -14.98 14.62 29.70
CA PRO A 162 -14.19 13.43 29.97
C PRO A 162 -14.99 12.49 30.89
N ALA A 163 -14.82 11.18 30.71
CA ALA A 163 -15.53 10.17 31.51
C ALA A 163 -15.20 10.26 33.02
N GLN A 164 -14.11 10.95 33.37
CA GLN A 164 -13.70 11.23 34.74
C GLN A 164 -13.31 12.70 34.85
N ALA A 165 -13.62 13.34 35.98
CA ALA A 165 -13.20 14.70 36.26
C ALA A 165 -11.66 14.82 36.19
N LEU A 166 -11.18 15.99 35.76
CA LEU A 166 -9.75 16.27 35.81
C LEU A 166 -9.27 16.18 37.26
N ARG A 167 -8.11 15.56 37.49
CA ARG A 167 -7.49 15.53 38.81
C ARG A 167 -6.92 16.91 39.10
N CYS A 168 -7.64 17.68 39.91
CA CYS A 168 -7.25 19.02 40.32
C CYS A 168 -6.29 18.99 41.51
N ALA A 169 -5.45 20.02 41.63
CA ALA A 169 -4.53 20.19 42.76
C ALA A 169 -5.32 20.55 44.04
N GLU A 170 -4.72 20.33 45.23
CA GLU A 170 -5.38 20.68 46.50
C GLU A 170 -5.78 22.16 46.53
N GLY A 171 -7.02 22.41 46.93
CA GLY A 171 -7.62 23.76 46.96
C GLY A 171 -8.26 24.22 45.65
N THR A 172 -8.20 23.43 44.57
CA THR A 172 -8.89 23.74 43.29
C THR A 172 -10.01 22.77 43.00
N SER A 173 -11.11 23.26 42.43
CA SER A 173 -12.27 22.47 42.06
C SER A 173 -12.33 22.24 40.55
N TYR A 174 -12.76 21.04 40.16
CA TYR A 174 -13.06 20.76 38.76
C TYR A 174 -14.23 21.62 38.29
N PHE A 175 -14.09 22.26 37.13
CA PHE A 175 -15.19 22.95 36.47
C PHE A 175 -15.38 22.44 35.03
N SER A 176 -16.63 22.48 34.58
CA SER A 176 -17.01 22.24 33.19
C SER A 176 -18.15 23.17 32.83
N GLU A 177 -17.83 24.24 32.10
CA GLU A 177 -18.79 25.29 31.77
C GLU A 177 -18.56 25.77 30.33
N ARG A 178 -19.62 25.92 29.53
CA ARG A 178 -19.59 26.45 28.15
C ARG A 178 -18.57 25.81 27.20
N GLY A 179 -18.21 24.54 27.41
CA GLY A 179 -17.25 23.82 26.56
C GLY A 179 -15.79 23.95 27.00
N GLU A 180 -15.55 24.63 28.12
CA GLU A 180 -14.26 24.63 28.82
C GLU A 180 -14.29 23.60 29.96
N ILE A 181 -13.15 22.92 30.18
CA ILE A 181 -12.91 22.07 31.34
C ILE A 181 -11.58 22.49 31.96
N GLY A 182 -11.50 22.49 33.28
CA GLY A 182 -10.28 22.85 33.98
C GLY A 182 -10.40 22.70 35.48
N CYS A 183 -9.41 23.24 36.19
CA CYS A 183 -9.37 23.35 37.64
C CYS A 183 -9.29 24.83 38.00
N ARG A 184 -10.17 25.31 38.87
CA ARG A 184 -10.19 26.70 39.35
C ARG A 184 -10.62 26.79 40.80
#